data_AF-A0A2H0G8S4-F1
#
_entry.id   AF-A0A2H0G8S4-F1
#
_cell.length_a   1.000
_cell.length_b   1.000
_cell.length_c   1.000
_cell.angle_alpha   90.00
_cell.angle_beta   90.00
_cell.angle_gamma   90.00
#
_symmetry.space_group_name_H-M   'P 1'
#
loop_
_entity.id
_entity.type
_entity.pdbx_description
1 polymer ?
#
loop_
_entity_poly.entity_id
_entity_poly.type
_entity_poly.pdbx_seq_one_letter_code
_entity_poly.pdbx_strand_id
1 'polypeptide(L)'
;TFEVVQEKKEVERQKHLVDEKNKEITDSITYAKRIQEAILPSRYSLSENLQNGFILFKPKDIVSGDFYWLEKQQEQLFFAAADCTGHGVPGAMVSVVCANSLSKALLEENLTTPGKLLDRTRELVVQRFEKSGEDVKDGMDISLCSLNFSKKSELSKSFATLQWAGANNPLWIIRNNELIEYKANKQPIGKVDNPKPFTTHTIDLQKGDTIYIFTDGFADQFGGEKGKKLMYKPFKELLLSIQDKTMDEQKELLEEHFENWKGNLEQVDDVCVIGVRI
;
A
#
# COMPACT_ATOMS: atom_id res chain seq x y z
N THR A 1 -30.40 0.09 47.59
CA THR A 1 -30.03 0.98 48.72
C THR A 1 -29.64 2.34 48.15
N PHE A 2 -29.62 3.41 48.96
CA PHE A 2 -29.16 4.75 48.54
C PHE A 2 -27.76 4.70 47.89
N GLU A 3 -26.91 3.81 48.41
CA GLU A 3 -25.57 3.51 47.91
C GLU A 3 -25.54 3.08 46.44
N VAL A 4 -26.41 2.14 46.03
CA VAL A 4 -26.54 1.69 44.63
C VAL A 4 -26.96 2.82 43.68
N VAL A 5 -27.76 3.78 44.16
CA VAL A 5 -28.18 4.95 43.35
C VAL A 5 -27.02 5.94 43.17
N GLN A 6 -26.16 6.10 44.18
CA GLN A 6 -24.97 6.94 44.09
C GLN A 6 -23.91 6.31 43.17
N GLU A 7 -23.65 5.01 43.31
CA GLU A 7 -22.76 4.27 42.42
C GLU A 7 -23.21 4.35 40.97
N LYS A 8 -24.51 4.17 40.70
CA LYS A 8 -25.05 4.29 39.33
C LYS A 8 -24.85 5.68 38.73
N LYS A 9 -25.05 6.74 39.51
CA LYS A 9 -24.80 8.12 39.07
C LYS A 9 -23.33 8.39 38.77
N GLU A 10 -22.43 7.85 39.59
CA GLU A 10 -20.99 7.97 39.35
C GLU A 10 -20.55 7.20 38.10
N VAL A 11 -21.08 5.99 37.88
CA VAL A 11 -20.83 5.22 36.66
C VAL A 11 -21.36 5.95 35.42
N GLU A 12 -22.56 6.54 35.47
CA GLU A 12 -23.11 7.33 34.37
C GLU A 12 -22.25 8.57 34.07
N ARG A 13 -21.75 9.26 35.11
CA ARG A 13 -20.84 10.40 34.98
C ARG A 13 -19.51 10.00 34.36
N GLN A 14 -18.91 8.90 34.81
CA GLN A 14 -17.67 8.36 34.25
C GLN A 14 -17.85 7.94 32.80
N LYS A 15 -18.97 7.28 32.47
CA LYS A 15 -19.30 6.91 31.09
C LYS A 15 -19.41 8.14 30.20
N HIS A 16 -20.12 9.18 30.64
CA HIS A 16 -20.24 10.43 29.88
C HIS A 16 -18.88 11.08 29.62
N LEU A 17 -17.99 11.12 30.62
CA LEU A 17 -16.64 11.66 30.46
C LEU A 17 -15.83 10.85 29.45
N VAL A 18 -15.91 9.52 29.50
CA VAL A 18 -15.24 8.63 28.54
C VAL A 18 -15.78 8.83 27.12
N ASP A 19 -17.10 8.92 26.97
CA ASP A 19 -17.74 9.14 25.66
C ASP A 19 -17.33 10.49 25.06
N GLU A 20 -17.25 11.54 25.88
CA GLU A 20 -16.79 12.87 25.47
C GLU A 20 -15.31 12.85 25.04
N LYS A 21 -14.44 12.21 25.82
CA LYS A 21 -13.01 12.10 25.48
C LYS A 21 -12.77 11.24 24.25
N ASN A 22 -13.50 10.13 24.10
CA ASN A 22 -13.43 9.30 22.91
C ASN A 22 -13.85 10.09 21.67
N LYS A 23 -14.93 10.90 21.78
CA LYS A 23 -15.37 11.75 20.68
C LYS A 23 -14.29 12.76 20.27
N GLU A 24 -13.67 13.47 21.22
CA GLU A 24 -12.57 14.41 20.93
C GLU A 24 -11.38 13.73 20.22
N ILE A 25 -11.02 12.52 20.66
CA ILE A 25 -9.95 11.72 20.04
C ILE A 25 -10.36 11.30 18.62
N THR A 26 -11.57 10.78 18.43
CA THR A 26 -12.08 10.36 17.12
C THR A 26 -12.14 11.53 16.14
N ASP A 27 -12.60 12.71 16.58
CA ASP A 27 -12.64 13.92 15.76
C ASP A 27 -11.22 14.35 15.33
N SER A 28 -10.25 14.25 16.24
CA SER A 28 -8.83 14.55 15.94
C SER A 28 -8.21 13.58 14.94
N ILE A 29 -8.47 12.27 15.08
CA ILE A 29 -7.98 11.26 14.14
C ILE A 29 -8.68 11.41 12.78
N THR A 30 -9.97 11.76 12.77
CA THR A 30 -10.71 12.06 11.53
C THR A 30 -10.12 13.27 10.81
N TYR A 31 -9.65 14.27 11.54
CA TYR A 31 -8.91 15.37 10.96
C TYR A 31 -7.56 14.93 10.38
N ALA A 32 -6.81 14.07 11.09
CA ALA A 32 -5.57 13.49 10.57
C ALA A 32 -5.79 12.69 9.27
N LYS A 33 -6.91 11.96 9.16
CA LYS A 33 -7.30 11.27 7.92
C LYS A 33 -7.40 12.22 6.73
N ARG A 34 -8.00 13.41 6.91
CA ARG A 34 -8.09 14.40 5.83
C ARG A 34 -6.72 14.88 5.36
N ILE A 35 -5.76 15.00 6.29
CA ILE A 35 -4.38 15.36 5.95
C ILE A 35 -3.72 14.22 5.17
N GLN A 36 -3.87 12.98 5.64
CA GLN A 36 -3.33 11.81 4.96
C GLN A 36 -3.90 11.66 3.55
N GLU A 37 -5.21 11.79 3.39
CA GLU A 37 -5.89 11.74 2.08
C GLU A 37 -5.43 12.84 1.12
N ALA A 38 -5.00 14.00 1.63
CA ALA A 38 -4.46 15.08 0.80
C ALA A 38 -3.06 14.79 0.23
N ILE A 39 -2.34 13.82 0.81
CA ILE A 39 -1.02 13.37 0.34
C ILE A 39 -1.17 12.22 -0.66
N LEU A 40 -2.26 11.45 -0.56
CA LEU A 40 -2.55 10.37 -1.49
C LEU A 40 -2.96 10.91 -2.87
N PRO A 41 -2.65 10.19 -3.97
CA PRO A 41 -3.13 10.55 -5.29
C PRO A 41 -4.66 10.65 -5.33
N SER A 42 -5.15 11.71 -5.97
CA SER A 42 -6.58 11.93 -6.14
C SER A 42 -7.20 10.85 -7.04
N ARG A 43 -8.48 10.54 -6.81
CA ARG A 43 -9.24 9.60 -7.66
C ARG A 43 -9.21 9.99 -9.14
N TYR A 44 -9.19 11.29 -9.44
CA TYR A 44 -9.08 11.80 -10.80
C TYR A 44 -7.74 11.41 -11.44
N SER A 45 -6.63 11.60 -10.71
CA SER A 45 -5.29 11.22 -11.17
C SER A 45 -5.20 9.72 -11.47
N LEU A 46 -5.84 8.88 -10.65
CA LEU A 46 -5.93 7.43 -10.89
C LEU A 46 -6.67 7.13 -12.21
N SER A 47 -7.86 7.69 -12.40
CA SER A 47 -8.67 7.42 -13.60
C SER A 47 -8.00 7.91 -14.90
N GLU A 48 -7.25 9.00 -14.83
CA GLU A 48 -6.59 9.58 -15.99
C GLU A 48 -5.36 8.75 -16.41
N ASN A 49 -4.57 8.29 -15.44
CA ASN A 49 -3.28 7.64 -15.71
C ASN A 49 -3.33 6.11 -15.70
N LEU A 50 -4.28 5.51 -14.98
CA LEU A 50 -4.50 4.07 -14.87
C LEU A 50 -5.89 3.69 -15.40
N GLN A 51 -6.19 4.03 -16.66
CA GLN A 51 -7.51 3.77 -17.27
C GLN A 51 -7.92 2.29 -17.24
N ASN A 52 -6.94 1.37 -17.21
CA ASN A 52 -7.17 -0.07 -17.13
C ASN A 52 -6.52 -0.63 -15.87
N GLY A 53 -6.83 -0.02 -14.72
CA GLY A 53 -6.33 -0.46 -13.42
C GLY A 53 -7.27 -0.09 -12.29
N PHE A 54 -6.99 -0.66 -11.12
CA PHE A 54 -7.74 -0.40 -9.90
C PHE A 54 -6.82 -0.21 -8.71
N ILE A 55 -7.35 0.44 -7.68
CA ILE A 55 -6.78 0.45 -6.32
C ILE A 55 -7.87 -0.04 -5.36
N LEU A 56 -7.57 -1.11 -4.64
CA LEU A 56 -8.29 -1.57 -3.46
C LEU A 56 -7.50 -1.09 -2.24
N PHE A 57 -8.08 -0.16 -1.49
CA PHE A 57 -7.46 0.44 -0.31
C PHE A 57 -8.44 0.39 0.86
N LYS A 58 -8.11 -0.39 1.89
CA LYS A 58 -8.94 -0.59 3.09
C LYS A 58 -8.06 -0.42 4.32
N PRO A 59 -8.00 0.79 4.90
CA PRO A 59 -7.38 1.01 6.20
C PRO A 59 -8.05 0.15 7.28
N LYS A 60 -7.26 -0.35 8.23
CA LYS A 60 -7.71 -1.06 9.43
C LYS A 60 -8.42 -0.11 10.39
N ASP A 61 -7.79 1.04 10.64
CA ASP A 61 -8.29 2.10 11.51
C ASP A 61 -8.77 3.30 10.66
N ILE A 62 -9.07 4.43 11.31
CA ILE A 62 -9.47 5.67 10.60
C ILE A 62 -8.34 6.20 9.68
N VAL A 63 -7.09 5.93 10.03
CA VAL A 63 -5.88 6.29 9.28
C VAL A 63 -4.99 5.07 9.09
N SER A 64 -4.15 5.09 8.06
CA SER A 64 -3.42 3.92 7.57
C SER A 64 -1.90 4.09 7.63
N GLY A 65 -1.16 3.06 8.03
CA GLY A 65 0.26 2.90 7.73
C GLY A 65 0.49 2.62 6.24
N ASP A 66 -0.43 1.91 5.59
CA ASP A 66 -0.36 1.72 4.14
C ASP A 66 -0.61 3.01 3.36
N PHE A 67 0.03 3.11 2.20
CA PHE A 67 -0.34 4.10 1.19
C PHE A 67 -0.16 3.56 -0.23
N TYR A 68 -0.96 4.10 -1.14
CA TYR A 68 -0.71 4.01 -2.57
C TYR A 68 -0.12 5.33 -3.07
N TRP A 69 0.71 5.23 -4.09
CA TRP A 69 1.40 6.38 -4.66
C TRP A 69 1.33 6.32 -6.18
N LEU A 70 1.17 7.48 -6.81
CA LEU A 70 1.05 7.63 -8.25
C LEU A 70 1.60 8.99 -8.64
N GLU A 71 2.62 9.01 -9.49
CA GLU A 71 3.21 10.24 -10.01
C GLU A 71 3.57 10.06 -11.48
N LYS A 72 3.53 11.15 -12.23
CA LYS A 72 4.00 11.18 -13.61
C LYS A 72 5.23 12.06 -13.70
N GLN A 73 6.33 11.48 -14.17
CA GLN A 73 7.57 12.23 -14.41
C GLN A 73 8.07 11.88 -15.81
N GLN A 74 8.22 12.90 -16.65
CA GLN A 74 8.54 12.74 -18.07
C GLN A 74 7.47 11.89 -18.79
N GLU A 75 7.88 10.85 -19.53
CA GLU A 75 7.01 9.90 -20.23
C GLU A 75 6.75 8.62 -19.42
N GLN A 76 7.09 8.62 -18.13
CA GLN A 76 6.96 7.46 -17.25
C GLN A 76 5.86 7.70 -16.22
N LEU A 77 5.01 6.69 -16.05
CA LEU A 77 4.03 6.63 -14.98
C LEU A 77 4.61 5.80 -13.84
N PHE A 78 4.74 6.40 -12.66
CA PHE A 78 5.18 5.72 -11.47
C PHE A 78 3.99 5.39 -10.59
N PHE A 79 3.95 4.17 -10.06
CA PHE A 79 2.95 3.77 -9.08
C PHE A 79 3.54 2.80 -8.06
N ALA A 80 3.06 2.85 -6.83
CA ALA A 80 3.52 1.99 -5.76
C ALA A 80 2.41 1.66 -4.75
N ALA A 81 2.55 0.50 -4.13
CA ALA A 81 1.87 0.13 -2.90
C ALA A 81 2.93 -0.05 -1.81
N ALA A 82 2.74 0.62 -0.67
CA ALA A 82 3.68 0.64 0.43
C ALA A 82 2.97 0.40 1.76
N ASP A 83 3.64 -0.35 2.63
CA ASP A 83 3.24 -0.69 3.99
C ASP A 83 4.29 -0.11 4.94
N CYS A 84 3.86 0.78 5.82
CA CYS A 84 4.74 1.43 6.79
C CYS A 84 4.70 0.73 8.13
N THR A 85 5.81 0.83 8.87
CA THR A 85 5.89 0.26 10.22
C THR A 85 4.77 0.78 11.13
N GLY A 86 3.91 -0.14 11.59
CA GLY A 86 2.80 0.13 12.49
C GLY A 86 1.51 0.53 11.76
N HIS A 87 0.38 0.46 12.46
CA HIS A 87 -0.94 0.86 11.94
C HIS A 87 -1.52 2.01 12.78
N GLY A 88 -2.68 2.53 12.36
CA GLY A 88 -3.35 3.63 13.04
C GLY A 88 -2.50 4.91 13.01
N VAL A 89 -2.57 5.71 14.07
CA VAL A 89 -1.94 7.05 14.10
C VAL A 89 -0.41 7.01 13.92
N PRO A 90 0.37 6.14 14.61
CA PRO A 90 1.81 6.06 14.40
C PRO A 90 2.17 5.67 12.96
N GLY A 91 1.54 4.63 12.42
CA GLY A 91 1.74 4.20 11.03
C GLY A 91 1.43 5.31 10.03
N ALA A 92 0.34 6.03 10.25
CA ALA A 92 -0.04 7.17 9.42
C ALA A 92 0.99 8.30 9.41
N MET A 93 1.71 8.53 10.52
CA MET A 93 2.80 9.51 10.51
C MET A 93 4.00 9.01 9.71
N VAL A 94 4.35 7.72 9.82
CA VAL A 94 5.44 7.11 9.04
C VAL A 94 5.10 7.16 7.54
N SER A 95 3.86 6.88 7.15
CA SER A 95 3.43 6.91 5.75
C SER A 95 3.54 8.31 5.14
N VAL A 96 3.19 9.36 5.88
CA VAL A 96 3.41 10.75 5.46
C VAL A 96 4.90 11.06 5.24
N VAL A 97 5.77 10.60 6.13
CA VAL A 97 7.23 10.79 6.00
C VAL A 97 7.76 10.06 4.77
N CYS A 98 7.39 8.79 4.60
CA CYS A 98 7.83 7.93 3.51
C CYS A 98 7.32 8.41 2.15
N ALA A 99 6.03 8.71 2.00
CA ALA A 99 5.44 9.22 0.77
C ALA A 99 6.10 10.54 0.33
N ASN A 100 6.33 11.48 1.25
CA ASN A 100 7.02 12.73 0.95
C ASN A 100 8.50 12.53 0.58
N SER A 101 9.18 11.55 1.20
CA SER A 101 10.56 11.20 0.81
C SER A 101 10.61 10.63 -0.61
N LEU A 102 9.64 9.80 -0.98
CA LEU A 102 9.52 9.21 -2.31
C LEU A 102 9.23 10.29 -3.37
N SER A 103 8.24 11.17 -3.12
CA SER A 103 7.93 12.31 -3.99
C SER A 103 9.12 13.26 -4.14
N LYS A 104 9.85 13.56 -3.06
CA LYS A 104 11.07 14.38 -3.15
C LYS A 104 12.12 13.76 -4.08
N ALA A 105 12.41 12.47 -3.88
CA ALA A 105 13.43 11.78 -4.67
C ALA A 105 13.05 11.70 -6.17
N LEU A 106 11.77 11.53 -6.50
CA LEU A 106 11.31 11.54 -7.90
C LEU A 106 11.22 12.96 -8.47
N LEU A 107 10.43 13.83 -7.85
CA LEU A 107 9.98 15.10 -8.45
C LEU A 107 11.02 16.22 -8.33
N GLU A 108 11.72 16.30 -7.19
CA GLU A 108 12.73 17.33 -6.95
C GLU A 108 14.12 16.88 -7.40
N GLU A 109 14.48 15.63 -7.12
CA GLU A 109 15.82 15.10 -7.42
C GLU A 109 15.91 14.33 -8.76
N ASN A 110 14.78 14.19 -9.47
CA ASN A 110 14.70 13.58 -10.81
C ASN A 110 15.24 12.15 -10.91
N LEU A 111 15.15 11.36 -9.84
CA LEU A 111 15.54 9.96 -9.86
C LEU A 111 14.42 9.08 -10.42
N THR A 112 14.56 8.68 -11.68
CA THR A 112 13.53 7.92 -12.40
C THR A 112 13.78 6.41 -12.44
N THR A 113 14.96 5.93 -12.04
CA THR A 113 15.27 4.49 -11.98
C THR A 113 14.78 3.91 -10.64
N PRO A 114 13.81 2.96 -10.60
CA PRO A 114 13.16 2.51 -9.36
C PRO A 114 14.11 2.12 -8.22
N GLY A 115 15.15 1.32 -8.48
CA GLY A 115 16.11 0.91 -7.44
C GLY A 115 16.88 2.09 -6.84
N LYS A 116 17.37 3.01 -7.68
CA LYS A 116 18.05 4.24 -7.22
C LYS A 116 17.09 5.17 -6.47
N LEU A 117 15.85 5.25 -6.93
CA LEU A 117 14.79 6.02 -6.29
C LEU A 117 14.50 5.46 -4.89
N LEU A 118 14.41 4.14 -4.73
CA LEU A 118 14.27 3.49 -3.42
C LEU A 118 15.50 3.68 -2.52
N ASP A 119 16.71 3.59 -3.06
CA ASP A 119 17.94 3.86 -2.31
C ASP A 119 17.95 5.28 -1.75
N ARG A 120 17.64 6.26 -2.59
CA ARG A 120 17.57 7.66 -2.17
C ARG A 120 16.42 7.91 -1.18
N THR A 121 15.27 7.28 -1.39
CA THR A 121 14.14 7.37 -0.47
C THR A 121 14.54 6.86 0.91
N ARG A 122 15.29 5.76 0.99
CA ARG A 122 15.83 5.23 2.25
C ARG A 122 16.73 6.23 2.96
N GLU A 123 17.67 6.85 2.24
CA GLU A 123 18.54 7.88 2.81
C GLU A 123 17.74 9.03 3.40
N LEU A 124 16.73 9.53 2.68
CA LEU A 124 15.86 10.62 3.14
C LEU A 124 15.04 10.23 4.37
N VAL A 125 14.50 9.01 4.40
CA VAL A 125 13.73 8.48 5.54
C VAL A 125 14.62 8.35 6.78
N VAL A 126 15.79 7.71 6.65
CA VAL A 126 16.75 7.54 7.75
C VAL A 126 17.22 8.90 8.28
N GLN A 127 17.58 9.83 7.40
CA GLN A 127 17.99 11.19 7.81
C GLN A 127 16.89 11.95 8.56
N ARG A 128 15.61 11.72 8.24
CA ARG A 128 14.49 12.36 8.93
C ARG A 128 14.29 11.79 10.33
N PHE A 129 14.41 10.47 10.48
CA PHE A 129 14.22 9.81 11.76
C PHE A 129 15.44 9.92 12.70
N GLU A 130 16.67 9.98 12.19
CA GLU A 130 17.88 10.12 13.02
C GLU A 130 18.01 11.49 13.70
N LYS A 131 17.31 12.53 13.20
CA LYS A 131 17.34 13.87 13.81
C LYS A 131 16.74 13.91 15.23
N SER A 132 15.98 12.89 15.63
CA SER A 132 15.38 12.81 16.98
C SER A 132 16.38 12.42 18.07
N GLY A 133 17.55 11.87 17.71
CA GLY A 133 18.51 11.31 18.68
C GLY A 133 18.10 9.95 19.26
N GLU A 134 16.93 9.43 18.88
CA GLU A 134 16.46 8.09 19.24
C GLU A 134 16.71 7.09 18.10
N ASP A 135 16.91 5.81 18.46
CA ASP A 135 17.13 4.73 17.48
C ASP A 135 15.81 4.27 16.85
N VAL A 136 15.24 5.11 15.98
CA VAL A 136 14.00 4.82 15.25
C VAL A 136 14.31 3.91 14.06
N LYS A 137 13.68 2.73 14.05
CA LYS A 137 13.81 1.73 12.97
C LYS A 137 12.62 1.70 12.03
N ASP A 138 11.71 2.66 12.16
CA ASP A 138 10.53 2.79 11.32
C ASP A 138 10.91 3.06 9.86
N GLY A 139 10.09 2.52 8.96
CA GLY A 139 10.31 2.62 7.53
C GLY A 139 9.11 2.12 6.75
N MET A 140 9.35 1.62 5.55
CA MET A 140 8.32 0.97 4.75
C MET A 140 8.82 -0.22 3.95
N ASP A 141 7.93 -1.17 3.73
CA ASP A 141 8.00 -2.15 2.67
C ASP A 141 7.22 -1.63 1.47
N ILE A 142 7.74 -1.79 0.25
CA ILE A 142 7.18 -1.12 -0.93
C ILE A 142 7.45 -1.93 -2.18
N SER A 143 6.51 -1.88 -3.11
CA SER A 143 6.68 -2.37 -4.48
C SER A 143 6.48 -1.19 -5.43
N LEU A 144 7.54 -0.76 -6.12
CA LEU A 144 7.57 0.47 -6.93
C LEU A 144 7.73 0.15 -8.41
N CYS A 145 6.76 0.61 -9.20
CA CYS A 145 6.72 0.46 -10.64
C CYS A 145 7.00 1.79 -11.35
N SER A 146 7.69 1.73 -12.49
CA SER A 146 7.82 2.78 -13.49
C SER A 146 7.45 2.21 -14.84
N LEU A 147 6.28 2.62 -15.36
CA LEU A 147 5.70 2.12 -16.59
C LEU A 147 5.90 3.14 -17.71
N ASN A 148 6.45 2.68 -18.83
CA ASN A 148 6.58 3.45 -20.05
C ASN A 148 5.91 2.70 -21.20
N PHE A 149 4.91 3.30 -21.83
CA PHE A 149 4.28 2.71 -23.00
C PHE A 149 5.20 2.88 -24.22
N SER A 150 5.55 1.76 -24.85
CA SER A 150 6.41 1.79 -26.03
C SER A 150 5.74 2.60 -27.14
N LYS A 151 6.44 3.60 -27.69
CA LYS A 151 6.01 4.21 -28.95
C LYS A 151 5.91 3.10 -29.98
N LYS A 152 4.74 2.93 -30.61
CA LYS A 152 4.50 1.92 -31.66
C LYS A 152 5.57 2.02 -32.74
N SER A 153 6.61 1.20 -32.60
CA SER A 153 7.63 0.94 -33.60
C SER A 153 7.28 -0.40 -34.21
N GLU A 154 7.23 -0.48 -35.54
CA GLU A 154 6.92 -1.71 -36.28
C GLU A 154 7.88 -2.88 -35.96
N LEU A 155 9.01 -2.60 -35.29
CA LEU A 155 9.98 -3.60 -34.83
C LEU A 155 9.83 -4.04 -33.35
N SER A 156 9.03 -3.34 -32.52
CA SER A 156 8.89 -3.71 -31.11
C SER A 156 7.78 -4.74 -30.91
N LYS A 157 8.14 -5.94 -30.45
CA LYS A 157 7.17 -6.94 -29.94
C LYS A 157 6.61 -6.59 -28.55
N SER A 158 7.24 -5.64 -27.85
CA SER A 158 6.87 -5.19 -26.50
C SER A 158 5.88 -4.02 -26.57
N PHE A 159 4.76 -4.13 -25.84
CA PHE A 159 3.69 -3.13 -25.80
C PHE A 159 4.03 -1.99 -24.82
N ALA A 160 4.68 -2.33 -23.72
CA ALA A 160 5.17 -1.40 -22.72
C ALA A 160 6.42 -1.96 -22.01
N THR A 161 7.24 -1.09 -21.44
CA THR A 161 8.35 -1.49 -20.59
C THR A 161 8.05 -1.09 -19.15
N LEU A 162 8.15 -2.06 -18.25
CA LEU A 162 8.04 -1.86 -16.81
C LEU A 162 9.44 -1.96 -16.20
N GLN A 163 9.84 -0.90 -15.50
CA GLN A 163 10.92 -1.00 -14.52
C GLN A 163 10.32 -1.17 -13.13
N TRP A 164 10.88 -2.07 -12.34
CA TRP A 164 10.38 -2.35 -11.00
C TRP A 164 11.51 -2.54 -9.99
N ALA A 165 11.30 -2.10 -8.76
CA ALA A 165 12.11 -2.45 -7.60
C ALA A 165 11.20 -2.61 -6.37
N GLY A 166 11.58 -3.52 -5.46
CA GLY A 166 10.80 -3.77 -4.26
C GLY A 166 11.66 -3.93 -3.00
N ALA A 167 11.12 -3.46 -1.89
CA ALA A 167 11.58 -3.67 -0.52
C ALA A 167 10.57 -4.59 0.19
N ASN A 168 10.98 -5.84 0.43
CA ASN A 168 10.19 -6.96 0.99
C ASN A 168 8.92 -7.40 0.22
N ASN A 169 8.19 -6.47 -0.41
CA ASN A 169 6.94 -6.70 -1.15
C ASN A 169 7.20 -6.99 -2.63
N PRO A 170 6.70 -8.12 -3.16
CA PRO A 170 7.00 -8.57 -4.51
C PRO A 170 6.20 -7.81 -5.58
N LEU A 171 6.51 -8.11 -6.83
CA LEU A 171 5.68 -7.81 -7.99
C LEU A 171 5.16 -9.12 -8.57
N TRP A 172 3.86 -9.20 -8.83
CA TRP A 172 3.26 -10.30 -9.56
C TRP A 172 2.80 -9.82 -10.94
N ILE A 173 3.08 -10.62 -11.97
CA ILE A 173 2.55 -10.42 -13.31
C ILE A 173 1.83 -11.70 -13.71
N ILE A 174 0.59 -11.56 -14.17
CA ILE A 174 -0.14 -12.67 -14.78
C ILE A 174 -0.10 -12.51 -16.29
N ARG A 175 0.44 -13.54 -16.95
CA ARG A 175 0.60 -13.63 -18.41
C ARG A 175 0.15 -15.02 -18.85
N ASN A 176 -0.72 -15.10 -19.86
CA ASN A 176 -1.24 -16.38 -20.37
C ASN A 176 -1.77 -17.32 -19.27
N ASN A 177 -2.45 -16.74 -18.27
CA ASN A 177 -2.98 -17.45 -17.10
C ASN A 177 -1.91 -18.13 -16.21
N GLU A 178 -0.66 -17.68 -16.30
CA GLU A 178 0.42 -18.08 -15.40
C GLU A 178 0.88 -16.88 -14.56
N LEU A 179 1.11 -17.10 -13.27
CA LEU A 179 1.62 -16.09 -12.37
C LEU A 179 3.15 -16.13 -12.32
N ILE A 180 3.75 -14.99 -12.66
CA ILE A 180 5.20 -14.74 -12.61
C ILE A 180 5.47 -13.83 -11.42
N GLU A 181 6.27 -14.30 -10.47
CA GLU A 181 6.67 -13.53 -9.28
C GLU A 181 8.09 -12.99 -9.42
N TYR A 182 8.23 -11.68 -9.26
CA TYR A 182 9.51 -10.99 -9.12
C TYR A 182 9.77 -10.73 -7.63
N LYS A 183 10.87 -11.28 -7.11
CA LYS A 183 11.23 -11.19 -5.70
C LYS A 183 11.88 -9.86 -5.37
N ALA A 184 11.41 -9.23 -4.31
CA ALA A 184 11.99 -7.99 -3.77
C ALA A 184 13.33 -8.23 -3.08
N ASN A 185 14.09 -7.15 -2.90
CA ASN A 185 15.20 -7.17 -1.96
C ASN A 185 14.63 -7.39 -0.54
N LYS A 186 15.25 -8.29 0.22
CA LYS A 186 14.85 -8.61 1.60
C LYS A 186 15.43 -7.61 2.60
N GLN A 187 14.98 -6.36 2.46
CA GLN A 187 15.29 -5.23 3.33
C GLN A 187 14.20 -4.16 3.17
N PRO A 188 13.81 -3.45 4.25
CA PRO A 188 12.88 -2.32 4.17
C PRO A 188 13.56 -1.05 3.64
N ILE A 189 12.72 -0.06 3.32
CA ILE A 189 13.09 1.35 3.21
C ILE A 189 13.09 1.95 4.62
N GLY A 190 14.17 1.74 5.34
CA GLY A 190 14.37 2.25 6.70
C GLY A 190 15.79 1.99 7.18
N LYS A 191 16.00 2.16 8.48
CA LYS A 191 17.30 1.91 9.10
C LYS A 191 17.58 0.40 9.18
N VAL A 192 18.66 -0.04 8.55
CA VAL A 192 19.12 -1.44 8.55
C VAL A 192 20.63 -1.51 8.67
N ASP A 193 21.13 -2.60 9.25
CA ASP A 193 22.56 -2.89 9.27
C ASP A 193 23.04 -3.28 7.87
N ASN A 194 24.11 -2.65 7.40
CA ASN A 194 24.73 -2.91 6.09
C ASN A 194 23.73 -2.87 4.92
N PRO A 195 23.09 -1.72 4.65
CA PRO A 195 22.11 -1.59 3.57
C PRO A 195 22.75 -1.94 2.22
N LYS A 196 22.03 -2.72 1.41
CA LYS A 196 22.43 -3.01 0.02
C LYS A 196 21.64 -2.16 -0.96
N PRO A 197 22.18 -1.78 -2.13
CA PRO A 197 21.41 -1.12 -3.17
C PRO A 197 20.19 -1.94 -3.62
N PHE A 198 19.07 -1.28 -3.92
CA PHE A 198 17.90 -1.96 -4.49
C PHE A 198 18.12 -2.30 -5.96
N THR A 199 17.65 -3.48 -6.37
CA THR A 199 17.78 -3.95 -7.75
C THR A 199 16.61 -3.46 -8.59
N THR A 200 16.90 -2.83 -9.73
CA THR A 200 15.89 -2.52 -10.74
C THR A 200 15.79 -3.67 -11.73
N HIS A 201 14.60 -4.22 -11.87
CA HIS A 201 14.24 -5.17 -12.90
C HIS A 201 13.61 -4.42 -14.07
N THR A 202 14.01 -4.76 -15.30
CA THR A 202 13.36 -4.26 -16.52
C THR A 202 12.62 -5.42 -17.16
N ILE A 203 11.33 -5.21 -17.44
CA ILE A 203 10.39 -6.24 -17.89
C ILE A 203 9.67 -5.72 -19.13
N ASP A 204 9.75 -6.49 -20.22
CA ASP A 204 8.94 -6.24 -21.41
C ASP A 204 7.54 -6.82 -21.22
N LEU A 205 6.54 -5.94 -21.31
CA LEU A 205 5.14 -6.27 -21.14
C LEU A 205 4.48 -6.54 -22.48
N GLN A 206 3.67 -7.58 -22.49
CA GLN A 206 2.82 -7.97 -23.61
C GLN A 206 1.41 -7.41 -23.37
N LYS A 207 0.70 -7.15 -24.46
CA LYS A 207 -0.71 -6.77 -24.37
C LYS A 207 -1.49 -7.89 -23.67
N GLY A 208 -2.29 -7.54 -22.68
CA GLY A 208 -3.07 -8.46 -21.84
C GLY A 208 -2.35 -8.88 -20.55
N ASP A 209 -1.07 -8.56 -20.36
CA ASP A 209 -0.41 -8.76 -19.07
C ASP A 209 -1.13 -7.98 -17.97
N THR A 210 -1.31 -8.58 -16.80
CA THR A 210 -1.87 -7.90 -15.63
C THR A 210 -0.85 -7.87 -14.50
N ILE A 211 -0.52 -6.66 -14.04
CA ILE A 211 0.42 -6.36 -12.97
C ILE A 211 -0.35 -6.25 -11.66
N TYR A 212 0.18 -6.86 -10.61
CA TYR A 212 -0.29 -6.70 -9.24
C TYR A 212 0.86 -6.35 -8.29
N ILE A 213 0.65 -5.28 -7.53
CA ILE A 213 1.49 -4.91 -6.38
C ILE A 213 0.57 -4.69 -5.18
N PHE A 214 1.05 -5.03 -3.99
CA PHE A 214 0.21 -5.06 -2.80
C PHE A 214 1.04 -5.00 -1.52
N THR A 215 0.36 -4.72 -0.42
CA THR A 215 0.83 -4.87 0.96
C THR A 215 0.36 -6.21 1.54
N ASP A 216 0.87 -6.60 2.71
CA ASP A 216 0.65 -7.94 3.24
C ASP A 216 -0.76 -8.15 3.83
N GLY A 217 -1.47 -7.09 4.23
CA GLY A 217 -2.75 -7.18 4.93
C GLY A 217 -3.82 -8.02 4.25
N PHE A 218 -3.87 -8.07 2.91
CA PHE A 218 -4.80 -8.96 2.19
C PHE A 218 -4.52 -10.43 2.51
N ALA A 219 -3.26 -10.85 2.44
CA ALA A 219 -2.84 -12.22 2.73
C ALA A 219 -2.78 -12.50 4.24
N ASP A 220 -2.64 -11.47 5.05
CA ASP A 220 -2.50 -11.53 6.50
C ASP A 220 -3.84 -11.62 7.23
N GLN A 221 -4.94 -11.32 6.55
CA GLN A 221 -6.28 -11.38 7.11
C GLN A 221 -6.66 -12.77 7.63
N PHE A 222 -7.12 -12.80 8.89
CA PHE A 222 -7.71 -13.97 9.53
C PHE A 222 -9.17 -14.13 9.13
N GLY A 223 -9.59 -15.37 8.89
CA GLY A 223 -10.91 -15.65 8.33
C GLY A 223 -11.25 -17.13 8.16
N GLY A 224 -12.37 -17.37 7.50
CA GLY A 224 -12.94 -18.69 7.24
C GLY A 224 -13.42 -19.41 8.49
N GLU A 225 -13.98 -20.61 8.31
CA GLU A 225 -14.59 -21.40 9.39
C GLU A 225 -13.64 -21.70 10.56
N LYS A 226 -12.33 -21.70 10.29
CA LYS A 226 -11.28 -22.05 11.27
C LYS A 226 -10.52 -20.85 11.79
N GLY A 227 -10.88 -19.62 11.40
CA GLY A 227 -10.20 -18.39 11.81
C GLY A 227 -8.69 -18.42 11.50
N LYS A 228 -8.33 -18.79 10.26
CA LYS A 228 -6.93 -18.88 9.82
C LYS A 228 -6.56 -17.70 8.94
N LYS A 229 -5.26 -17.40 8.88
CA LYS A 229 -4.69 -16.44 7.92
C LYS A 229 -4.94 -16.91 6.48
N LEU A 230 -5.30 -15.99 5.57
CA LEU A 230 -5.60 -16.29 4.16
C LEU A 230 -4.38 -16.86 3.43
N MET A 231 -3.21 -16.26 3.67
CA MET A 231 -1.93 -16.57 3.03
C MET A 231 -1.89 -16.22 1.54
N TYR A 232 -0.67 -16.13 0.99
CA TYR A 232 -0.46 -15.78 -0.41
C TYR A 232 -0.95 -16.82 -1.42
N LYS A 233 -1.03 -18.10 -1.06
CA LYS A 233 -1.42 -19.14 -2.01
C LYS A 233 -2.89 -18.96 -2.48
N PRO A 234 -3.90 -18.89 -1.60
CA PRO A 234 -5.26 -18.57 -2.00
C PRO A 234 -5.39 -17.22 -2.71
N PHE A 235 -4.62 -16.21 -2.30
CA PHE A 235 -4.62 -14.91 -2.98
C PHE A 235 -4.16 -15.02 -4.45
N LYS A 236 -3.08 -15.77 -4.71
CA LYS A 236 -2.62 -16.07 -6.09
C LYS A 236 -3.68 -16.81 -6.90
N GLU A 237 -4.31 -17.82 -6.30
CA GLU A 237 -5.37 -18.61 -6.93
C GLU A 237 -6.59 -17.74 -7.29
N LEU A 238 -6.98 -16.83 -6.39
CA LEU A 238 -8.04 -15.86 -6.64
C LEU A 238 -7.70 -14.95 -7.83
N LEU A 239 -6.51 -14.33 -7.83
CA LEU A 239 -6.08 -13.46 -8.93
C LEU A 239 -6.09 -14.19 -10.28
N LEU A 240 -5.64 -15.44 -10.32
CA LEU A 240 -5.70 -16.27 -11.52
C LEU A 240 -7.14 -16.54 -11.97
N SER A 241 -8.04 -16.81 -11.02
CA SER A 241 -9.44 -17.15 -11.32
C SER A 241 -10.28 -16.00 -11.89
N ILE A 242 -9.86 -14.75 -11.71
CA ILE A 242 -10.60 -13.55 -12.12
C ILE A 242 -9.99 -12.86 -13.35
N GLN A 243 -9.02 -13.48 -14.03
CA GLN A 243 -8.29 -12.85 -15.14
C GLN A 243 -9.15 -12.53 -16.37
N ASP A 244 -10.26 -13.25 -16.56
CA ASP A 244 -11.21 -13.01 -17.66
C ASP A 244 -12.09 -11.76 -17.43
N LYS A 245 -12.08 -11.20 -16.22
CA LYS A 245 -12.90 -10.05 -15.83
C LYS A 245 -12.23 -8.71 -16.14
N THR A 246 -13.03 -7.66 -16.24
CA THR A 246 -12.56 -6.27 -16.29
C THR A 246 -11.85 -5.89 -14.97
N MET A 247 -11.00 -4.86 -14.99
CA MET A 247 -10.26 -4.46 -13.80
C MET A 247 -11.17 -3.98 -12.66
N ASP A 248 -12.29 -3.34 -13.00
CA ASP A 248 -13.30 -2.95 -12.00
C ASP A 248 -13.99 -4.17 -11.38
N GLU A 249 -14.43 -5.13 -12.20
CA GLU A 249 -15.00 -6.39 -11.70
C GLU A 249 -14.00 -7.18 -10.84
N GLN A 250 -12.71 -7.18 -11.21
CA GLN A 250 -11.67 -7.81 -10.39
C GLN A 250 -11.54 -7.17 -9.01
N LYS A 251 -11.61 -5.83 -8.94
CA LYS A 251 -11.59 -5.10 -7.67
C LYS A 251 -12.77 -5.51 -6.80
N GLU A 252 -13.97 -5.55 -7.38
CA GLU A 252 -15.19 -5.95 -6.67
C GLU A 252 -15.09 -7.38 -6.15
N LEU A 253 -14.60 -8.32 -6.97
CA LEU A 253 -14.40 -9.71 -6.57
C LEU A 253 -13.33 -9.87 -5.48
N LEU A 254 -12.26 -9.06 -5.51
CA LEU A 254 -11.25 -9.04 -4.46
C LEU A 254 -11.84 -8.52 -3.13
N GLU A 255 -12.63 -7.45 -3.19
CA GLU A 255 -13.29 -6.88 -2.03
C GLU A 255 -14.31 -7.86 -1.42
N GLU A 256 -15.16 -8.46 -2.27
CA GLU A 256 -16.12 -9.48 -1.83
C GLU A 256 -15.42 -10.68 -1.21
N HIS A 257 -14.36 -11.20 -1.84
CA HIS A 257 -13.59 -12.31 -1.30
C HIS A 257 -12.99 -11.98 0.07
N PHE A 258 -12.44 -10.76 0.21
CA PHE A 258 -11.85 -10.31 1.47
C PHE A 258 -12.89 -10.23 2.59
N GLU A 259 -14.05 -9.60 2.35
CA GLU A 259 -15.12 -9.49 3.34
C GLU A 259 -15.70 -10.86 3.70
N ASN A 260 -15.89 -11.74 2.71
CA ASN A 260 -16.37 -13.10 2.94
C ASN A 260 -15.37 -13.94 3.74
N TRP A 261 -14.07 -13.81 3.46
CA TRP A 261 -13.03 -14.50 4.21
C TRP A 261 -12.99 -14.00 5.66
N LYS A 262 -12.87 -12.69 5.86
CA LYS A 262 -12.85 -12.05 7.19
C LYS A 262 -14.10 -12.41 8.01
N GLY A 263 -15.27 -12.39 7.38
CA GLY A 263 -16.55 -12.59 8.05
C GLY A 263 -16.75 -11.58 9.17
N ASN A 264 -17.03 -12.08 10.39
CA ASN A 264 -17.23 -11.25 11.57
C ASN A 264 -15.94 -10.94 12.35
N LEU A 265 -14.78 -11.40 11.86
CA LEU A 265 -13.50 -11.09 12.49
C LEU A 265 -13.09 -9.64 12.18
N GLU A 266 -12.25 -9.08 13.04
CA GLU A 266 -11.69 -7.76 12.80
C GLU A 266 -10.67 -7.80 11.67
N GLN A 267 -10.53 -6.66 10.99
CA GLN A 267 -9.42 -6.46 10.07
C GLN A 267 -8.13 -6.34 10.87
N VAL A 268 -7.13 -7.17 10.56
CA VAL A 268 -5.92 -7.26 11.39
C VAL A 268 -4.83 -6.27 10.98
N ASP A 269 -4.84 -5.86 9.71
CA ASP A 269 -3.87 -4.94 9.13
C ASP A 269 -4.47 -4.07 8.03
N ASP A 270 -3.77 -3.02 7.62
CA ASP A 270 -4.14 -2.22 6.45
C ASP A 270 -4.03 -3.03 5.16
N VAL A 271 -4.89 -2.75 4.18
CA VAL A 271 -4.91 -3.47 2.90
C VAL A 271 -4.76 -2.51 1.74
N CYS A 272 -3.74 -2.73 0.91
CA CYS A 272 -3.54 -2.03 -0.34
C CYS A 272 -3.22 -3.04 -1.46
N VAL A 273 -4.03 -3.04 -2.52
CA VAL A 273 -3.79 -3.83 -3.74
C VAL A 273 -4.00 -2.95 -4.96
N ILE A 274 -3.01 -2.90 -5.84
CA ILE A 274 -3.07 -2.19 -7.11
C ILE A 274 -2.96 -3.21 -8.23
N GLY A 275 -3.95 -3.21 -9.12
CA GLY A 275 -3.96 -4.01 -10.34
C GLY A 275 -3.90 -3.12 -11.58
N VAL A 276 -3.06 -3.45 -12.56
CA VAL A 276 -2.97 -2.69 -13.83
C VAL A 276 -2.85 -3.66 -15.00
N ARG A 277 -3.71 -3.55 -16.00
CA ARG A 277 -3.68 -4.38 -17.21
C ARG A 277 -3.19 -3.59 -18.43
N ILE A 278 -2.28 -4.21 -19.17
CA ILE A 278 -1.54 -3.62 -20.30
C ILE A 278 -2.25 -3.81 -21.64
#